data_AF-A0AAD9BSV3-F1
#
_entry.id   AF-A0AAD9BSV3-F1
#
_cell.length_a   1.000
_cell.length_b   1.000
_cell.length_c   1.000
_cell.angle_alpha   90.00
_cell.angle_beta   90.00
_cell.angle_gamma   90.00
#
_symmetry.space_group_name_H-M   'P 1'
#
loop_
_entity.id
_entity.type
_entity.pdbx_description
1 polymer ?
#
loop_
_entity_poly.entity_id
_entity_poly.type
_entity_poly.pdbx_seq_one_letter_code
_entity_poly.pdbx_strand_id
1 'polypeptide(L)'
;MSQGCTVSVEEIQSWWEVPAIAHFCSLFRTAFNLPDFEIEELEKALSEQDLDFLGDLIACLLQGCYQRTDITPRAFSSYLDDIISYRWELEEGKPNPLREGPFEDLPPRTQVQLLHRLCDYRLDAADVFDLLKGLDADSLRVEPLGQGGDGALYWYFYGTRMYKEESVKRKAQRISESAELTLPERKRRGRPPKKKKLDDSPLSDVESEVSEVTEETEVKEENTENGLDHLRPSAGRKRGAWSLVCDTEGQWVSLAESIKDKTSPQDRHLYRVISQNFLPEISSMIEHKVRHRRDTAVISLHYSTT
;
A
#
# COMPACT_ATOMS: atom_id res chain seq x y z
N MET A 1 35.82 7.10 2.24
CA MET A 1 35.78 5.63 2.09
C MET A 1 34.61 5.13 2.91
N SER A 2 33.40 5.27 2.38
CA SER A 2 32.18 4.75 3.00
C SER A 2 31.88 3.47 2.25
N GLN A 3 31.94 2.33 2.93
CA GLN A 3 31.53 1.06 2.35
C GLN A 3 30.06 1.21 1.96
N GLY A 4 29.76 1.13 0.66
CA GLY A 4 28.39 1.10 0.17
C GLY A 4 27.66 -0.02 0.91
N CYS A 5 26.61 0.34 1.65
CA CYS A 5 25.81 -0.63 2.38
C CYS A 5 24.98 -1.40 1.35
N THR A 6 25.56 -2.45 0.78
CA THR A 6 24.86 -3.32 -0.17
C THR A 6 23.81 -4.11 0.59
N VAL A 7 22.54 -3.74 0.41
CA VAL A 7 21.39 -4.47 0.95
C VAL A 7 21.07 -5.63 0.01
N SER A 8 20.76 -6.81 0.57
CA SER A 8 20.43 -7.98 -0.24
C SER A 8 19.05 -7.84 -0.87
N VAL A 9 18.86 -8.44 -2.05
CA VAL A 9 17.59 -8.40 -2.78
C VAL A 9 16.46 -9.03 -1.95
N GLU A 10 16.75 -10.06 -1.16
CA GLU A 10 15.79 -10.72 -0.27
C GLU A 10 15.29 -9.78 0.84
N GLU A 11 16.16 -8.92 1.35
CA GLU A 11 15.75 -7.90 2.33
C GLU A 11 14.84 -6.86 1.67
N ILE A 12 15.17 -6.41 0.45
CA ILE A 12 14.35 -5.45 -0.31
C ILE A 12 12.96 -6.04 -0.62
N GLN A 13 12.90 -7.33 -0.95
CA GLN A 13 11.65 -8.08 -1.19
C GLN A 13 10.73 -8.16 0.05
N SER A 14 11.25 -7.88 1.24
CA SER A 14 10.47 -7.80 2.47
C SER A 14 9.84 -6.41 2.71
N TRP A 15 10.15 -5.42 1.87
CA TRP A 15 9.62 -4.07 1.98
C TRP A 15 8.40 -3.92 1.08
N TRP A 16 7.22 -3.79 1.69
CA TRP A 16 5.95 -3.64 0.98
C TRP A 16 5.90 -2.41 0.07
N GLU A 17 6.73 -1.40 0.36
CA GLU A 17 6.85 -0.18 -0.42
C GLU A 17 7.39 -0.45 -1.83
N VAL A 18 8.27 -1.43 -1.99
CA VAL A 18 8.92 -1.72 -3.28
C VAL A 18 7.92 -2.18 -4.34
N PRO A 19 7.10 -3.23 -4.12
CA PRO A 19 6.08 -3.59 -5.09
C PRO A 19 4.99 -2.52 -5.23
N ALA A 20 4.74 -1.70 -4.20
CA ALA A 20 3.81 -0.58 -4.28
C ALA A 20 4.31 0.54 -5.23
N ILE A 21 5.57 0.97 -5.10
CA ILE A 21 6.22 1.94 -6.01
C ILE A 21 6.20 1.41 -7.44
N ALA A 22 6.59 0.15 -7.60
CA ALA A 22 6.69 -0.49 -8.90
C ALA A 22 5.29 -0.56 -9.56
N HIS A 23 4.25 -0.91 -8.78
CA HIS A 23 2.87 -0.92 -9.25
C HIS A 23 2.38 0.46 -9.65
N PHE A 24 2.66 1.47 -8.83
CA PHE A 24 2.33 2.86 -9.13
C PHE A 24 2.94 3.28 -10.48
N CYS A 25 4.22 2.96 -10.70
CA CYS A 25 4.91 3.31 -11.93
C CYS A 25 4.31 2.61 -13.15
N SER A 26 3.92 1.34 -13.00
CA SER A 26 3.25 0.59 -14.06
C SER A 26 1.84 1.12 -14.35
N LEU A 27 1.04 1.38 -13.31
CA LEU A 27 -0.35 1.83 -13.42
C LEU A 27 -0.46 3.21 -14.07
N PHE A 28 0.41 4.14 -13.69
CA PHE A 28 0.39 5.52 -14.18
C PHE A 28 1.44 5.81 -15.24
N ARG A 29 2.08 4.78 -15.80
CA ARG A 29 3.16 4.92 -16.78
C ARG A 29 2.82 5.91 -17.90
N THR A 30 1.69 5.71 -18.56
CA THR A 30 1.26 6.54 -19.68
C THR A 30 0.80 7.92 -19.24
N ALA A 31 0.11 8.01 -18.10
CA ALA A 31 -0.43 9.28 -17.59
C ALA A 31 0.67 10.23 -17.12
N PHE A 32 1.71 9.70 -16.47
CA PHE A 32 2.78 10.47 -15.86
C PHE A 32 4.12 10.37 -16.61
N ASN A 33 4.17 9.67 -17.74
CA ASN A 33 5.37 9.41 -18.53
C ASN A 33 6.52 8.82 -17.69
N LEU A 34 6.19 7.81 -16.87
CA LEU A 34 7.13 7.14 -15.98
C LEU A 34 7.95 6.08 -16.75
N PRO A 35 9.16 5.74 -16.28
CA PRO A 35 9.97 4.69 -16.88
C PRO A 35 9.25 3.33 -16.88
N ASP A 36 9.48 2.54 -17.91
CA ASP A 36 8.93 1.19 -18.08
C ASP A 36 9.90 0.17 -17.48
N PHE A 37 9.52 -0.46 -16.37
CA PHE A 37 10.36 -1.42 -15.67
C PHE A 37 9.54 -2.46 -14.88
N GLU A 38 10.13 -3.64 -14.67
CA GLU A 38 9.60 -4.69 -13.81
C GLU A 38 10.05 -4.53 -12.36
N ILE A 39 9.32 -5.12 -11.40
CA ILE A 39 9.66 -5.03 -9.96
C ILE A 39 11.09 -5.54 -9.69
N GLU A 40 11.51 -6.58 -10.42
CA GLU A 40 12.86 -7.12 -10.43
C GLU A 40 13.94 -6.06 -10.70
N GLU A 41 13.67 -5.14 -11.61
CA GLU A 41 14.63 -4.11 -12.04
C GLU A 41 14.77 -3.03 -10.96
N LEU A 42 13.67 -2.65 -10.31
CA LEU A 42 13.71 -1.74 -9.17
C LEU A 42 14.45 -2.36 -7.98
N GLU A 43 14.20 -3.64 -7.66
CA GLU A 43 14.91 -4.35 -6.59
C GLU A 43 16.41 -4.43 -6.86
N LYS A 44 16.78 -4.73 -8.11
CA LYS A 44 18.17 -4.78 -8.54
C LYS A 44 18.81 -3.39 -8.44
N ALA A 45 18.14 -2.35 -8.92
CA ALA A 45 18.64 -0.97 -8.85
C ALA A 45 18.87 -0.51 -7.40
N LEU A 46 17.98 -0.87 -6.47
CA LEU A 46 18.13 -0.58 -5.05
C LEU A 46 19.27 -1.38 -4.40
N SER A 47 19.46 -2.64 -4.79
CA SER A 47 20.52 -3.50 -4.24
C SER A 47 21.91 -3.10 -4.75
N GLU A 48 22.03 -2.86 -6.05
CA GLU A 48 23.27 -2.47 -6.73
C GLU A 48 23.58 -0.97 -6.61
N GLN A 49 22.65 -0.18 -6.05
CA GLN A 49 22.73 1.28 -5.97
C GLN A 49 22.93 1.92 -7.35
N ASP A 50 22.08 1.52 -8.31
CA ASP A 50 22.02 2.11 -9.65
C ASP A 50 21.40 3.52 -9.58
N LEU A 51 22.26 4.51 -9.34
CA LEU A 51 21.86 5.91 -9.19
C LEU A 51 21.33 6.54 -10.48
N ASP A 52 21.69 6.00 -11.65
CA ASP A 52 21.17 6.49 -12.92
C ASP A 52 19.69 6.10 -13.03
N PHE A 53 19.37 4.82 -12.80
CA PHE A 53 17.97 4.34 -12.79
C PHE A 53 17.12 5.04 -11.72
N LEU A 54 17.63 5.13 -10.48
CA LEU A 54 16.89 5.76 -9.38
C LEU A 54 16.73 7.26 -9.61
N GLY A 55 17.76 7.93 -10.13
CA GLY A 55 17.74 9.34 -10.48
C GLY A 55 16.74 9.66 -11.59
N ASP A 56 16.67 8.82 -12.62
CA ASP A 56 15.68 8.91 -13.70
C ASP A 56 14.25 8.84 -13.14
N LEU A 57 13.98 7.85 -12.28
CA LEU A 57 12.67 7.68 -11.66
C LEU A 57 12.29 8.90 -10.78
N ILE A 58 13.21 9.36 -9.93
CA ILE A 58 13.00 10.52 -9.06
C ILE A 58 12.76 11.77 -9.90
N ALA A 59 13.55 11.99 -10.95
CA ALA A 59 13.38 13.13 -11.85
C ALA A 59 11.99 13.11 -12.48
N CYS A 60 11.54 11.98 -13.06
CA CYS A 60 10.20 11.85 -13.63
C CYS A 60 9.07 12.16 -12.62
N LEU A 61 9.19 11.68 -11.38
CA LEU A 61 8.20 11.97 -10.33
C LEU A 61 8.18 13.47 -9.99
N LEU A 62 9.34 14.07 -9.77
CA LEU A 62 9.47 15.48 -9.43
C LEU A 62 9.02 16.41 -10.57
N GLN A 63 9.30 16.03 -11.83
CA GLN A 63 8.80 16.75 -13.00
C GLN A 63 7.27 16.91 -12.94
N GLY A 64 6.56 15.84 -12.59
CA GLY A 64 5.12 15.87 -12.37
C GLY A 64 4.70 16.72 -11.17
N CYS A 65 5.39 16.58 -10.03
CA CYS A 65 5.08 17.36 -8.82
C CYS A 65 5.21 18.87 -9.03
N TYR A 66 6.24 19.32 -9.75
CA TYR A 66 6.49 20.74 -10.02
C TYR A 66 5.92 21.23 -11.36
N GLN A 67 5.37 20.33 -12.19
CA GLN A 67 4.93 20.61 -13.57
C GLN A 67 6.05 21.24 -14.42
N ARG A 68 7.26 20.67 -14.30
CA ARG A 68 8.48 21.14 -14.95
C ARG A 68 9.13 20.02 -15.74
N THR A 69 9.75 20.33 -16.87
CA THR A 69 10.44 19.33 -17.73
C THR A 69 11.96 19.46 -17.69
N ASP A 70 12.48 20.48 -17.00
CA ASP A 70 13.92 20.76 -16.88
C ASP A 70 14.59 20.06 -15.69
N ILE A 71 13.82 19.34 -14.87
CA ILE A 71 14.36 18.52 -13.78
C ILE A 71 15.01 17.29 -14.40
N THR A 72 16.31 17.13 -14.21
CA THR A 72 17.09 16.01 -14.79
C THR A 72 17.63 15.11 -13.67
N PRO A 73 18.03 13.86 -14.00
CA PRO A 73 18.64 12.92 -13.05
C PRO A 73 19.91 13.46 -12.38
N ARG A 74 20.57 14.43 -13.01
CA ARG A 74 21.79 15.07 -12.49
C ARG A 74 21.51 16.31 -11.65
N ALA A 75 20.28 16.81 -11.67
CA ALA A 75 19.89 18.08 -11.07
C ALA A 75 18.60 17.98 -10.23
N PHE A 76 18.19 16.78 -9.82
CA PHE A 76 16.98 16.61 -9.00
C PHE A 76 17.19 16.96 -7.52
N SER A 77 18.43 16.94 -7.02
CA SER A 77 18.73 17.00 -5.58
C SER A 77 18.14 18.22 -4.87
N SER A 78 18.20 19.41 -5.48
CA SER A 78 17.63 20.62 -4.90
C SER A 78 16.09 20.58 -4.85
N TYR A 79 15.46 20.02 -5.88
CA TYR A 79 14.00 19.89 -5.94
C TYR A 79 13.49 18.83 -4.97
N LEU A 80 14.29 17.78 -4.77
CA LEU A 80 14.02 16.75 -3.76
C LEU A 80 14.13 17.32 -2.35
N ASP A 81 15.17 18.10 -2.03
CA ASP A 81 15.31 18.72 -0.71
C ASP A 81 14.15 19.71 -0.43
N ASP A 82 13.74 20.49 -1.42
CA ASP A 82 12.64 21.44 -1.31
C ASP A 82 11.30 20.74 -1.00
N ILE A 83 10.93 19.71 -1.80
CA ILE A 83 9.65 19.02 -1.61
C ILE A 83 9.61 18.23 -0.30
N ILE A 84 10.72 17.61 0.11
CA ILE A 84 10.79 16.86 1.38
C ILE A 84 10.78 17.83 2.56
N SER A 85 11.51 18.95 2.49
CA SER A 85 11.46 19.98 3.55
C SER A 85 10.05 20.54 3.74
N TYR A 86 9.33 20.76 2.65
CA TYR A 86 7.97 21.31 2.72
C TYR A 86 6.91 20.25 3.09
N ARG A 87 6.78 19.17 2.31
CA ARG A 87 5.71 18.17 2.50
C ARG A 87 5.99 17.22 3.68
N TRP A 88 7.23 16.74 3.81
CA TRP A 88 7.56 15.72 4.82
C TRP A 88 7.93 16.33 6.18
N GLU A 89 8.72 17.40 6.19
CA GLU A 89 9.16 18.03 7.44
C GLU A 89 8.16 19.05 7.97
N LEU A 90 7.71 20.00 7.15
CA LEU A 90 6.79 21.05 7.60
C LEU A 90 5.34 20.56 7.73
N GLU A 91 4.78 19.90 6.71
CA GLU A 91 3.38 19.47 6.73
C GLU A 91 3.14 18.18 7.52
N GLU A 92 3.96 17.13 7.31
CA GLU A 92 3.83 15.87 8.07
C GLU A 92 4.48 15.91 9.46
N GLY A 93 5.34 16.90 9.74
CA GLY A 93 6.01 17.05 11.04
C GLY A 93 7.06 15.97 11.32
N LYS A 94 7.62 15.34 10.28
CA LYS A 94 8.60 14.25 10.41
C LYS A 94 10.04 14.77 10.25
N PRO A 95 11.04 14.12 10.89
CA PRO A 95 12.43 14.49 10.66
C PRO A 95 12.80 14.29 9.19
N ASN A 96 13.39 15.30 8.56
CA ASN A 96 13.84 15.23 7.16
C ASN A 96 15.08 14.33 7.03
N PRO A 97 14.99 13.19 6.32
CA PRO A 97 16.13 12.27 6.18
C PRO A 97 17.29 12.86 5.37
N LEU A 98 17.02 13.84 4.49
CA LEU A 98 18.06 14.50 3.68
C LEU A 98 18.95 15.44 4.49
N ARG A 99 18.65 15.68 5.77
CA ARG A 99 19.56 16.38 6.70
C ARG A 99 20.78 15.53 7.06
N GLU A 100 20.69 14.21 6.91
CA GLU A 100 21.80 13.28 7.18
C GLU A 100 22.81 13.24 6.02
N GLY A 101 22.37 13.52 4.80
CA GLY A 101 23.19 13.50 3.59
C GLY A 101 22.35 13.56 2.30
N PRO A 102 23.01 13.67 1.13
CA PRO A 102 22.31 13.57 -0.15
C PRO A 102 21.66 12.18 -0.33
N PHE A 103 20.68 12.07 -1.22
CA PHE A 103 19.90 10.84 -1.45
C PHE A 103 20.79 9.60 -1.68
N GLU A 104 21.88 9.76 -2.42
CA GLU A 104 22.85 8.70 -2.73
C GLU A 104 23.59 8.13 -1.51
N ASP A 105 23.74 8.93 -0.44
CA ASP A 105 24.41 8.52 0.80
C ASP A 105 23.42 7.95 1.83
N LEU A 106 22.11 8.04 1.58
CA LEU A 106 21.10 7.54 2.50
C LEU A 106 21.02 6.00 2.50
N PRO A 107 20.64 5.38 3.63
CA PRO A 107 20.38 3.95 3.67
C PRO A 107 19.31 3.55 2.64
N PRO A 108 19.44 2.39 1.95
CA PRO A 108 18.47 1.98 0.92
C PRO A 108 17.03 1.89 1.43
N ARG A 109 16.86 1.52 2.71
CA ARG A 109 15.54 1.53 3.36
C ARG A 109 14.89 2.92 3.37
N THR A 110 15.68 3.96 3.63
CA THR A 110 15.24 5.36 3.64
C THR A 110 15.00 5.86 2.22
N GLN A 111 15.86 5.51 1.27
CA GLN A 111 15.67 5.81 -0.16
C GLN A 111 14.30 5.30 -0.66
N VAL A 112 13.94 4.05 -0.32
CA VAL A 112 12.64 3.47 -0.65
C VAL A 112 11.47 4.22 0.00
N GLN A 113 11.62 4.68 1.25
CA GLN A 113 10.59 5.49 1.90
C GLN A 113 10.36 6.82 1.19
N LEU A 114 11.45 7.48 0.79
CA LEU A 114 11.39 8.73 0.03
C LEU A 114 10.73 8.50 -1.34
N LEU A 115 11.13 7.45 -2.07
CA LEU A 115 10.53 7.10 -3.36
C LEU A 115 9.02 6.84 -3.24
N HIS A 116 8.60 6.04 -2.26
CA HIS A 116 7.18 5.80 -2.02
C HIS A 116 6.42 7.09 -1.74
N ARG A 117 7.03 8.02 -0.99
CA ARG A 117 6.40 9.31 -0.68
C ARG A 117 6.33 10.25 -1.85
N LEU A 118 7.32 10.21 -2.74
CA LEU A 118 7.24 10.93 -4.00
C LEU A 118 6.08 10.42 -4.85
N CYS A 119 5.77 9.11 -4.83
CA CYS A 119 4.55 8.60 -5.47
C CYS A 119 3.28 9.20 -4.85
N ASP A 120 3.20 9.30 -3.53
CA ASP A 120 2.07 9.94 -2.83
C ASP A 120 1.96 11.42 -3.25
N TYR A 121 3.07 12.18 -3.21
CA TYR A 121 3.08 13.59 -3.59
C TYR A 121 2.79 13.81 -5.07
N ARG A 122 3.15 12.86 -5.94
CA ARG A 122 2.81 12.91 -7.36
C ARG A 122 1.30 12.83 -7.57
N LEU A 123 0.56 12.08 -6.75
CA LEU A 123 -0.90 11.99 -6.81
C LEU A 123 -1.60 13.25 -6.26
N ASP A 124 -0.92 14.00 -5.39
CA ASP A 124 -1.43 15.27 -4.86
C ASP A 124 -1.22 16.45 -5.82
N ALA A 125 -0.44 16.27 -6.89
CA ALA A 125 -0.12 17.33 -7.83
C ALA A 125 -1.36 17.81 -8.62
N ALA A 126 -1.38 19.09 -8.98
CA ALA A 126 -2.58 19.73 -9.51
C ALA A 126 -3.05 19.20 -10.88
N ASP A 127 -2.14 18.63 -11.68
CA ASP A 127 -2.43 18.08 -13.01
C ASP A 127 -3.10 16.70 -12.97
N VAL A 128 -3.05 16.01 -11.82
CA VAL A 128 -3.57 14.65 -11.65
C VAL A 128 -5.07 14.59 -11.91
N PHE A 129 -5.82 15.61 -11.49
CA PHE A 129 -7.27 15.66 -11.68
C PHE A 129 -7.66 15.55 -13.16
N ASP A 130 -6.91 16.22 -14.05
CA ASP A 130 -7.16 16.18 -15.49
C ASP A 130 -6.60 14.89 -16.13
N LEU A 131 -5.41 14.44 -15.70
CA LEU A 131 -4.75 13.25 -16.24
C LEU A 131 -5.48 11.95 -15.92
N LEU A 132 -6.08 11.85 -14.72
CA LEU A 132 -6.79 10.66 -14.25
C LEU A 132 -8.31 10.79 -14.41
N LYS A 133 -8.78 11.82 -15.12
CA LYS A 133 -10.20 12.05 -15.34
C LYS A 133 -10.86 10.86 -16.04
N GLY A 134 -11.87 10.30 -15.40
CA GLY A 134 -12.62 9.16 -15.94
C GLY A 134 -12.08 7.80 -15.51
N LEU A 135 -11.02 7.75 -14.70
CA LEU A 135 -10.64 6.56 -13.97
C LEU A 135 -11.44 6.49 -12.67
N ASP A 136 -11.91 5.28 -12.34
CA ASP A 136 -12.56 5.02 -11.07
C ASP A 136 -11.50 4.76 -9.99
N ALA A 137 -11.53 5.53 -8.91
CA ALA A 137 -10.56 5.44 -7.82
C ALA A 137 -10.57 4.06 -7.14
N ASP A 138 -11.75 3.44 -7.02
CA ASP A 138 -11.87 2.11 -6.44
C ASP A 138 -11.18 1.06 -7.33
N SER A 139 -11.23 1.24 -8.65
CA SER A 139 -10.54 0.38 -9.62
C SER A 139 -9.01 0.55 -9.63
N LEU A 140 -8.49 1.67 -9.12
CA LEU A 140 -7.03 1.91 -9.01
C LEU A 140 -6.43 1.31 -7.73
N ARG A 141 -7.28 0.92 -6.76
CA ARG A 141 -6.82 0.42 -5.48
C ARG A 141 -6.43 -1.06 -5.59
N VAL A 142 -5.19 -1.36 -5.22
CA VAL A 142 -4.75 -2.76 -5.11
C VAL A 142 -5.42 -3.42 -3.92
N GLU A 143 -6.13 -4.52 -4.20
CA GLU A 143 -6.72 -5.38 -3.18
C GLU A 143 -5.91 -6.67 -3.01
N PRO A 144 -5.88 -7.25 -1.79
CA PRO A 144 -5.26 -8.56 -1.62
C PRO A 144 -6.02 -9.58 -2.44
N LEU A 145 -5.28 -10.44 -3.13
CA LEU A 145 -5.80 -11.56 -3.92
C LEU A 145 -6.69 -12.48 -3.07
N GLY A 146 -6.33 -12.64 -1.81
CA GLY A 146 -7.12 -13.36 -0.84
C GLY A 146 -6.40 -13.48 0.50
N GLN A 147 -7.10 -14.11 1.43
CA GLN A 147 -6.59 -14.41 2.76
C GLN A 147 -6.40 -15.92 2.90
N GLY A 148 -5.28 -16.36 3.47
CA GLY A 148 -5.06 -17.74 3.88
C GLY A 148 -5.77 -18.06 5.20
N GLY A 149 -5.95 -19.36 5.50
CA GLY A 149 -6.54 -19.81 6.77
C GLY A 149 -5.73 -19.45 8.02
N ASP A 150 -4.45 -19.08 7.86
CA ASP A 150 -3.57 -18.52 8.88
C ASP A 150 -3.76 -17.00 9.12
N GLY A 151 -4.68 -16.39 8.35
CA GLY A 151 -4.97 -14.97 8.36
C GLY A 151 -4.00 -14.13 7.54
N ALA A 152 -3.00 -14.73 6.89
CA ALA A 152 -2.05 -14.01 6.04
C ALA A 152 -2.73 -13.53 4.75
N LEU A 153 -2.33 -12.36 4.27
CA LEU A 153 -2.84 -11.78 3.03
C LEU A 153 -1.87 -12.08 1.89
N TYR A 154 -2.43 -12.40 0.73
CA TYR A 154 -1.71 -12.69 -0.48
C TYR A 154 -1.93 -11.55 -1.47
N TRP A 155 -0.86 -10.99 -2.00
CA TRP A 155 -0.87 -9.77 -2.80
C TRP A 155 -0.27 -10.03 -4.17
N TYR A 156 -0.96 -9.53 -5.19
CA TYR A 156 -0.48 -9.47 -6.56
C TYR A 156 -0.66 -8.03 -7.04
N PHE A 157 0.43 -7.44 -7.55
CA PHE A 157 0.43 -6.05 -8.00
C PHE A 157 0.39 -5.99 -9.53
N TYR A 158 1.45 -6.51 -10.16
CA TYR A 158 1.59 -6.63 -11.61
C TYR A 158 2.77 -7.57 -11.95
N GLY A 159 2.90 -7.94 -13.22
CA GLY A 159 3.97 -8.82 -13.68
C GLY A 159 3.77 -10.26 -13.21
N THR A 160 4.84 -10.90 -12.73
CA THR A 160 4.86 -12.35 -12.42
C THR A 160 5.05 -12.65 -10.93
N ARG A 161 5.01 -11.63 -10.08
CA ARG A 161 5.42 -11.72 -8.68
C ARG A 161 4.24 -11.77 -7.72
N MET A 162 4.40 -12.56 -6.66
CA MET A 162 3.41 -12.72 -5.61
C MET A 162 4.02 -12.49 -4.23
N TYR A 163 3.37 -11.68 -3.42
CA TYR A 163 3.82 -11.35 -2.07
C TYR A 163 2.85 -11.89 -1.03
N LYS A 164 3.36 -12.20 0.17
CA LYS A 164 2.57 -12.58 1.33
C LYS A 164 2.84 -11.61 2.47
N GLU A 165 1.78 -11.10 3.07
CA GLU A 165 1.80 -10.34 4.31
C GLU A 165 1.32 -11.24 5.46
N GLU A 166 2.16 -11.46 6.46
CA GLU A 166 1.80 -12.27 7.62
C GLU A 166 0.74 -11.59 8.50
N SER A 167 -0.10 -12.38 9.16
CA SER A 167 -1.05 -11.81 10.12
C SER A 167 -0.33 -11.29 11.36
N VAL A 168 -0.53 -10.01 11.70
CA VAL A 168 -0.10 -9.49 12.99
C VAL A 168 -1.04 -10.07 14.05
N LYS A 169 -0.70 -11.24 14.59
CA LYS A 169 -1.40 -11.82 15.73
C LYS A 169 -1.29 -10.80 16.87
N ARG A 170 -2.37 -10.06 17.13
CA ARG A 170 -2.51 -9.36 18.41
C ARG A 170 -2.34 -10.45 19.45
N LYS A 171 -1.32 -10.35 20.31
CA LYS A 171 -1.26 -11.17 21.53
C LYS A 171 -2.59 -10.92 22.25
N ALA A 172 -3.56 -11.82 22.07
CA ALA A 172 -4.63 -11.95 23.02
C ALA A 172 -3.91 -12.18 24.35
N GLN A 173 -4.03 -11.23 25.27
CA GLN A 173 -3.62 -11.45 26.64
C GLN A 173 -4.23 -12.79 27.06
N ARG A 174 -3.36 -13.77 27.33
CA ARG A 174 -3.73 -14.95 28.10
C ARG A 174 -4.10 -14.45 29.49
N ILE A 175 -5.37 -14.09 29.68
CA ILE A 175 -6.02 -14.21 30.98
C ILE A 175 -6.81 -15.51 30.88
N SER A 176 -6.12 -16.61 31.13
CA SER A 176 -6.75 -17.80 31.65
C SER A 176 -6.97 -17.57 33.13
N GLU A 177 -8.16 -17.13 33.51
CA GLU A 177 -8.69 -17.46 34.82
C GLU A 177 -10.10 -18.03 34.65
N SER A 178 -10.22 -19.24 35.15
CA SER A 178 -11.41 -20.06 35.31
C SER A 178 -12.55 -19.30 36.01
N ALA A 179 -13.69 -19.20 35.34
CA ALA A 179 -14.98 -19.19 36.00
C ALA A 179 -15.97 -19.97 35.14
N GLU A 180 -16.48 -21.02 35.76
CA GLU A 180 -17.27 -22.10 35.19
C GLU A 180 -18.75 -21.68 35.09
N LEU A 181 -19.48 -22.31 34.16
CA LEU A 181 -20.92 -22.59 34.14
C LEU A 181 -21.90 -21.70 33.32
N THR A 182 -22.40 -22.38 32.27
CA THR A 182 -23.79 -22.47 31.75
C THR A 182 -24.22 -21.63 30.53
N LEU A 183 -24.23 -22.31 29.38
CA LEU A 183 -25.12 -22.15 28.22
C LEU A 183 -26.61 -22.39 28.65
N PRO A 184 -27.66 -21.85 27.96
CA PRO A 184 -28.00 -22.33 26.61
C PRO A 184 -28.66 -21.36 25.59
N GLU A 185 -28.35 -21.67 24.33
CA GLU A 185 -29.22 -21.78 23.14
C GLU A 185 -29.90 -20.58 22.47
N ARG A 186 -29.48 -20.40 21.21
CA ARG A 186 -30.17 -19.71 20.11
C ARG A 186 -31.51 -20.38 19.76
N LYS A 187 -32.57 -19.62 19.47
CA LYS A 187 -33.56 -19.96 18.42
C LYS A 187 -34.10 -18.73 17.66
N ARG A 188 -34.44 -18.99 16.39
CA ARG A 188 -34.64 -18.08 15.26
C ARG A 188 -36.10 -17.57 15.12
N ARG A 189 -36.23 -16.37 14.56
CA ARG A 189 -37.25 -15.78 13.62
C ARG A 189 -38.75 -16.20 13.69
N GLY A 190 -39.65 -15.19 13.75
CA GLY A 190 -41.08 -15.25 13.35
C GLY A 190 -41.84 -13.91 13.50
N ARG A 191 -42.72 -13.56 12.53
CA ARG A 191 -43.52 -12.31 12.38
C ARG A 191 -44.82 -12.30 13.28
N PRO A 192 -45.68 -11.25 13.33
CA PRO A 192 -46.30 -10.65 14.55
C PRO A 192 -47.82 -10.94 14.67
N PRO A 193 -48.58 -10.46 15.70
CA PRO A 193 -49.36 -9.20 15.52
C PRO A 193 -49.82 -8.41 16.78
N LYS A 194 -49.79 -7.07 16.68
CA LYS A 194 -50.87 -6.06 16.90
C LYS A 194 -51.64 -5.95 18.25
N LYS A 195 -51.86 -4.67 18.63
CA LYS A 195 -52.86 -4.03 19.55
C LYS A 195 -52.34 -3.78 20.98
N LYS A 196 -52.55 -2.64 21.66
CA LYS A 196 -53.38 -1.41 21.58
C LYS A 196 -52.54 -0.29 22.26
N LYS A 197 -52.40 0.93 21.74
CA LYS A 197 -53.32 2.09 21.69
C LYS A 197 -53.46 2.84 23.03
N LEU A 198 -53.41 4.17 22.92
CA LEU A 198 -53.83 5.23 23.87
C LEU A 198 -52.72 5.66 24.85
N ASP A 199 -52.45 6.95 25.12
CA ASP A 199 -53.09 8.20 24.70
C ASP A 199 -52.17 9.38 25.04
N ASP A 200 -52.43 10.52 24.39
CA ASP A 200 -52.14 11.94 24.70
C ASP A 200 -51.07 12.33 25.75
N SER A 201 -50.04 13.12 25.40
CA SER A 201 -50.05 14.60 25.18
C SER A 201 -50.31 15.42 26.48
N PRO A 202 -50.03 16.73 26.54
CA PRO A 202 -48.78 17.42 26.22
C PRO A 202 -48.47 18.58 27.22
N LEU A 203 -47.31 19.22 27.04
CA LEU A 203 -47.00 20.68 27.20
C LEU A 203 -47.30 21.45 28.50
N SER A 204 -46.26 22.14 29.00
CA SER A 204 -46.28 23.58 29.38
C SER A 204 -44.82 24.02 29.57
N ASP A 205 -44.21 24.81 28.69
CA ASP A 205 -44.27 26.29 28.63
C ASP A 205 -44.10 26.94 30.01
N VAL A 206 -42.95 27.58 30.29
CA VAL A 206 -42.77 29.04 30.13
C VAL A 206 -41.33 29.50 30.44
N GLU A 207 -40.98 30.53 29.68
CA GLU A 207 -39.84 31.45 29.64
C GLU A 207 -39.34 32.00 30.99
N SER A 208 -38.05 32.38 31.06
CA SER A 208 -37.63 33.72 31.53
C SER A 208 -36.14 33.97 31.30
N GLU A 209 -35.85 35.24 31.03
CA GLU A 209 -34.67 35.85 30.43
C GLU A 209 -33.43 36.07 31.35
N VAL A 210 -32.26 36.10 30.69
CA VAL A 210 -31.07 36.98 30.85
C VAL A 210 -30.38 37.09 32.21
N SER A 211 -29.08 36.74 32.23
CA SER A 211 -27.99 37.64 32.65
C SER A 211 -26.59 37.06 32.34
N GLU A 212 -25.75 37.87 31.70
CA GLU A 212 -24.29 37.68 31.58
C GLU A 212 -23.63 37.69 32.97
N VAL A 213 -22.55 36.91 33.17
CA VAL A 213 -21.19 37.35 33.53
C VAL A 213 -20.30 36.10 33.71
N THR A 214 -19.11 36.21 33.15
CA THR A 214 -17.90 35.37 33.25
C THR A 214 -17.69 34.65 34.58
N GLU A 215 -17.32 33.38 34.55
CA GLU A 215 -16.08 32.88 35.17
C GLU A 215 -15.83 31.40 34.83
N GLU A 216 -14.54 31.11 34.72
CA GLU A 216 -13.90 29.89 34.30
C GLU A 216 -14.16 28.75 35.30
N THR A 217 -14.60 27.58 34.84
CA THR A 217 -14.34 26.31 35.55
C THR A 217 -14.46 25.12 34.61
N GLU A 218 -13.40 24.31 34.63
CA GLU A 218 -13.29 23.02 33.96
C GLU A 218 -14.33 22.03 34.50
N VAL A 219 -15.18 21.49 33.62
CA VAL A 219 -15.94 20.26 33.90
C VAL A 219 -15.95 19.38 32.66
N LYS A 220 -15.51 18.14 32.86
CA LYS A 220 -15.66 17.01 31.93
C LYS A 220 -17.13 16.70 31.72
N GLU A 221 -17.58 16.58 30.47
CA GLU A 221 -18.75 15.75 30.14
C GLU A 221 -18.59 15.03 28.80
N GLU A 222 -19.23 13.86 28.77
CA GLU A 222 -19.29 12.87 27.71
C GLU A 222 -20.30 13.22 26.61
N ASN A 223 -20.11 12.59 25.45
CA ASN A 223 -21.08 12.26 24.40
C ASN A 223 -21.80 13.40 23.64
N THR A 224 -21.54 13.53 22.33
CA THR A 224 -22.47 13.08 21.26
C THR A 224 -21.88 13.27 19.86
N GLU A 225 -22.30 12.38 18.98
CA GLU A 225 -21.80 12.06 17.65
C GLU A 225 -22.26 13.07 16.57
N ASN A 226 -21.51 13.09 15.45
CA ASN A 226 -21.88 13.47 14.08
C ASN A 226 -21.46 14.86 13.55
N GLY A 227 -20.45 14.84 12.66
CA GLY A 227 -20.34 15.81 11.58
C GLY A 227 -18.91 16.01 11.06
N LEU A 228 -18.62 15.38 9.91
CA LEU A 228 -17.48 15.65 8.99
C LEU A 228 -16.14 14.94 9.30
N ASP A 229 -16.12 13.63 9.03
CA ASP A 229 -14.90 12.88 8.74
C ASP A 229 -14.33 13.33 7.38
N HIS A 230 -13.46 14.35 7.40
CA HIS A 230 -12.46 14.50 6.34
C HIS A 230 -11.37 13.45 6.56
N LEU A 231 -11.37 12.47 5.65
CA LEU A 231 -10.31 11.51 5.32
C LEU A 231 -8.95 11.80 5.96
N ARG A 232 -8.75 11.29 7.18
CA ARG A 232 -7.41 11.07 7.74
C ARG A 232 -6.88 9.75 7.19
N PRO A 233 -5.66 9.70 6.63
CA PRO A 233 -4.98 8.44 6.39
C PRO A 233 -4.94 7.68 7.71
N SER A 234 -5.54 6.49 7.75
CA SER A 234 -5.61 5.69 8.97
C SER A 234 -4.21 5.55 9.57
N ALA A 235 -4.03 6.07 10.78
CA ALA A 235 -2.84 5.86 11.57
C ALA A 235 -2.62 4.35 11.75
N GLY A 236 -1.71 3.80 10.94
CA GLY A 236 -0.99 2.55 11.10
C GLY A 236 -1.78 1.35 11.60
N ARG A 237 -2.54 0.67 10.72
CA ARG A 237 -2.67 -0.79 10.90
C ARG A 237 -1.24 -1.33 10.87
N LYS A 238 -0.75 -1.87 11.99
CA LYS A 238 0.57 -2.54 12.04
C LYS A 238 0.56 -3.60 10.94
N ARG A 239 1.36 -3.38 9.89
CA ARG A 239 1.51 -4.30 8.76
C ARG A 239 2.27 -5.54 9.23
N GLY A 240 1.95 -6.68 8.62
CA GLY A 240 2.69 -7.92 8.82
C GLY A 240 4.11 -7.84 8.28
N ALA A 241 4.90 -8.89 8.54
CA ALA A 241 6.11 -9.11 7.75
C ALA A 241 5.69 -9.45 6.31
N TRP A 242 6.39 -8.87 5.34
CA TRP A 242 6.18 -9.14 3.92
C TRP A 242 7.29 -10.04 3.39
N SER A 243 6.94 -10.90 2.43
CA SER A 243 7.91 -11.72 1.70
C SER A 243 7.43 -12.03 0.29
N LEU A 244 8.38 -12.17 -0.63
CA LEU A 244 8.13 -12.72 -1.96
C LEU A 244 7.90 -14.24 -1.84
N VAL A 245 6.80 -14.72 -2.41
CA VAL A 245 6.42 -16.14 -2.37
C VAL A 245 6.50 -16.79 -3.74
N CYS A 246 6.24 -16.05 -4.81
CA CYS A 246 6.33 -16.57 -6.16
C CYS A 246 7.00 -15.58 -7.12
N ASP A 247 8.00 -16.05 -7.85
CA ASP A 247 8.67 -15.38 -8.98
C ASP A 247 8.69 -16.23 -10.27
N THR A 248 8.50 -17.53 -10.13
CA THR A 248 8.61 -18.54 -11.18
C THR A 248 7.34 -19.37 -11.24
N GLU A 249 7.04 -19.92 -12.42
CA GLU A 249 5.87 -20.78 -12.62
C GLU A 249 5.85 -21.96 -11.63
N GLY A 250 7.00 -22.59 -11.40
CA GLY A 250 7.13 -23.68 -10.44
C GLY A 250 6.76 -23.28 -9.01
N GLN A 251 7.09 -22.06 -8.58
CA GLN A 251 6.70 -21.55 -7.26
C GLN A 251 5.20 -21.27 -7.19
N TRP A 252 4.60 -20.71 -8.24
CA TRP A 252 3.15 -20.51 -8.32
C TRP A 252 2.38 -21.84 -8.24
N VAL A 253 2.84 -22.87 -8.97
CA VAL A 253 2.26 -24.22 -8.92
C VAL A 253 2.42 -24.85 -7.54
N SER A 254 3.62 -24.74 -6.96
CA SER A 254 3.90 -25.25 -5.60
C SER A 254 3.02 -24.58 -4.54
N LEU A 255 2.83 -23.25 -4.64
CA LEU A 255 1.95 -22.51 -3.75
C LEU A 255 0.50 -23.01 -3.89
N ALA A 256 0.00 -23.16 -5.11
CA ALA A 256 -1.36 -23.67 -5.34
C ALA A 256 -1.55 -25.07 -4.75
N GLU A 257 -0.63 -26.00 -5.00
CA GLU A 257 -0.70 -27.36 -4.43
C GLU A 257 -0.61 -27.35 -2.91
N SER A 258 0.19 -26.46 -2.30
CA SER A 258 0.26 -26.33 -0.83
C SER A 258 -1.04 -25.86 -0.16
N ILE A 259 -1.93 -25.18 -0.91
CA ILE A 259 -3.20 -24.64 -0.43
C ILE A 259 -4.37 -25.59 -0.75
N LYS A 260 -4.23 -26.43 -1.78
CA LYS A 260 -5.26 -27.34 -2.32
C LYS A 260 -5.94 -28.23 -1.28
N ASP A 261 -5.15 -28.82 -0.39
CA ASP A 261 -5.64 -29.77 0.61
C ASP A 261 -6.17 -29.10 1.89
N LYS A 262 -6.07 -27.76 2.00
CA LYS A 262 -6.52 -27.04 3.18
C LYS A 262 -8.05 -26.98 3.25
N THR A 263 -8.58 -27.14 4.45
CA THR A 263 -10.03 -27.23 4.70
C THR A 263 -10.70 -25.88 4.93
N SER A 264 -9.94 -24.81 5.15
CA SER A 264 -10.49 -23.47 5.39
C SER A 264 -11.25 -22.95 4.16
N PRO A 265 -12.42 -22.31 4.32
CA PRO A 265 -13.12 -21.68 3.20
C PRO A 265 -12.28 -20.59 2.52
N GLN A 266 -11.44 -19.90 3.28
CA GLN A 266 -10.52 -18.86 2.80
C GLN A 266 -9.44 -19.48 1.90
N ASP A 267 -8.80 -20.55 2.35
CA ASP A 267 -7.80 -21.29 1.57
C ASP A 267 -8.42 -21.86 0.28
N ARG A 268 -9.63 -22.43 0.35
CA ARG A 268 -10.33 -22.94 -0.84
C ARG A 268 -10.69 -21.86 -1.86
N HIS A 269 -10.94 -20.64 -1.40
CA HIS A 269 -11.19 -19.51 -2.29
C HIS A 269 -9.87 -19.06 -2.93
N LEU A 270 -8.83 -18.85 -2.12
CA LEU A 270 -7.50 -18.48 -2.58
C LEU A 270 -6.93 -19.48 -3.60
N TYR A 271 -7.06 -20.78 -3.34
CA TYR A 271 -6.67 -21.84 -4.29
C TYR A 271 -7.38 -21.69 -5.64
N ARG A 272 -8.71 -21.47 -5.63
CA ARG A 272 -9.47 -21.27 -6.87
C ARG A 272 -9.00 -20.05 -7.63
N VAL A 273 -8.80 -18.92 -6.95
CA VAL A 273 -8.31 -17.69 -7.57
C VAL A 273 -6.94 -17.93 -8.20
N ILE A 274 -5.98 -18.48 -7.45
CA ILE A 274 -4.63 -18.75 -7.95
C ILE A 274 -4.66 -19.72 -9.14
N SER A 275 -5.32 -20.88 -8.99
CA SER A 275 -5.28 -21.94 -10.01
C SER A 275 -6.11 -21.66 -11.25
N GLN A 276 -7.27 -21.02 -11.12
CA GLN A 276 -8.20 -20.84 -12.23
C GLN A 276 -7.99 -19.51 -12.96
N ASN A 277 -7.61 -18.45 -12.24
CA ASN A 277 -7.55 -17.10 -12.82
C ASN A 277 -6.12 -16.62 -13.04
N PHE A 278 -5.18 -16.96 -12.17
CA PHE A 278 -3.83 -16.38 -12.21
C PHE A 278 -2.83 -17.30 -12.90
N LEU A 279 -2.77 -18.57 -12.52
CA LEU A 279 -1.76 -19.51 -13.03
C LEU A 279 -1.68 -19.54 -14.57
N PRO A 280 -2.79 -19.68 -15.33
CA PRO A 280 -2.73 -19.70 -16.80
C PRO A 280 -2.12 -18.41 -17.39
N GLU A 281 -2.54 -17.25 -16.88
CA GLU A 281 -2.07 -15.94 -17.35
C GLU A 281 -0.61 -15.70 -16.94
N ILE A 282 -0.24 -16.06 -15.71
CA ILE A 282 1.13 -15.94 -15.20
C ILE A 282 2.10 -16.84 -15.99
N SER A 283 1.72 -18.09 -16.26
CA SER A 283 2.51 -18.99 -17.10
C SER A 283 2.75 -18.38 -18.49
N SER A 284 1.69 -17.87 -19.12
CA SER A 284 1.80 -17.17 -20.42
C SER A 284 2.76 -15.97 -20.33
N MET A 285 2.60 -15.11 -19.33
CA MET A 285 3.47 -13.94 -19.13
C MET A 285 4.94 -14.34 -18.92
N ILE A 286 5.21 -15.37 -18.12
CA ILE A 286 6.58 -15.88 -17.90
C ILE A 286 7.19 -16.39 -19.20
N GLU A 287 6.45 -17.18 -19.99
CA GLU A 287 6.91 -17.67 -21.29
C GLU A 287 7.24 -16.54 -22.26
N HIS A 288 6.34 -15.56 -22.35
CA HIS A 288 6.53 -14.36 -23.19
C HIS A 288 7.75 -13.56 -22.75
N LYS A 289 7.92 -13.34 -21.44
CA LYS A 289 9.09 -12.66 -20.86
C LYS A 289 10.40 -13.37 -21.18
N VAL A 290 10.44 -14.69 -20.99
CA VAL A 290 11.64 -15.50 -21.28
C VAL A 290 11.98 -15.46 -22.77
N ARG A 291 10.99 -15.50 -23.66
CA ARG A 291 11.20 -15.37 -25.11
C ARG A 291 11.77 -13.99 -25.46
N HIS A 292 11.15 -12.93 -24.93
CA HIS A 292 11.59 -11.57 -25.22
C HIS A 292 13.01 -11.31 -24.73
N ARG A 293 13.36 -11.75 -23.51
CA ARG A 293 14.74 -11.65 -22.98
C ARG A 293 15.75 -12.42 -23.85
N ARG A 294 15.40 -13.58 -24.38
CA ARG A 294 16.25 -14.33 -25.32
C ARG A 294 16.46 -13.56 -26.62
N ASP A 295 15.39 -13.04 -27.21
CA ASP A 295 15.46 -12.29 -28.47
C ASP A 295 16.33 -11.04 -28.32
N THR A 296 16.15 -10.27 -27.23
CA THR A 296 16.98 -9.09 -26.93
C THR A 296 18.46 -9.47 -26.69
N ALA A 297 18.74 -10.57 -26.00
CA ALA A 297 20.12 -11.03 -25.79
C ALA A 297 20.79 -11.47 -27.10
N VAL A 298 20.07 -12.14 -27.99
CA VAL A 298 20.57 -12.52 -29.33
C VAL A 298 20.88 -11.29 -30.17
N ILE A 299 19.99 -10.29 -30.15
CA ILE A 299 20.21 -9.01 -30.84
C ILE A 299 21.44 -8.30 -30.29
N SER A 300 21.58 -8.18 -28.97
CA SER A 300 22.73 -7.51 -28.33
C SER A 300 24.06 -8.20 -28.66
N LEU A 301 24.10 -9.53 -28.69
CA LEU A 301 25.29 -10.30 -29.08
C LEU A 301 25.66 -10.08 -30.54
N HIS A 302 24.67 -9.95 -31.43
CA HIS A 302 24.92 -9.67 -32.84
C HIS A 302 25.57 -8.28 -33.05
N TYR A 303 25.10 -7.26 -32.33
CA TYR A 303 25.68 -5.91 -32.39
C TYR A 303 27.01 -5.75 -31.66
N SER A 304 27.36 -6.62 -30.71
CA SER A 304 28.68 -6.58 -30.04
C SER A 304 29.78 -7.33 -30.80
N THR A 305 29.42 -8.09 -31.83
CA THR A 305 30.37 -8.91 -32.62
C THR A 305 30.63 -8.32 -34.02
N THR A 306 30.06 -7.16 -34.34
CA THR A 306 30.28 -6.39 -35.58
C THR A 306 31.02 -5.09 -35.28
#